data_AF-A0A3A8JJ70-F1
#
_entry.id   AF-A0A3A8JJ70-F1
#
_cell.length_a   1.000
_cell.length_b   1.000
_cell.length_c   1.000
_cell.angle_alpha   90.00
_cell.angle_beta   90.00
_cell.angle_gamma   90.00
#
_symmetry.space_group_name_H-M   'P 1'
#
loop_
_entity.id
_entity.type
_entity.pdbx_description
1 polymer ?
#
loop_
_entity_poly.entity_id
_entity_poly.type
_entity_poly.pdbx_seq_one_letter_code
_entity_poly.pdbx_strand_id
1 'polypeptide(L)'
;MTRIRIGQRWKREPSASPLDSIALELDGVNLLSGAVEEPLAEVIPALVEAVAALHVGARRMAQVSLTDAHLELVLRRVGPDIELSVASLARPAQLLRPPIKVDTEELTKATRQSGQRFLQDV
;
A
#
# COMPACT_ATOMS: atom_id res chain seq x y z
N MET A 1 2.33 11.64 10.25
CA MET A 1 1.23 10.71 10.55
C MET A 1 0.92 9.89 9.31
N THR A 2 1.32 8.63 9.36
CA THR A 2 1.12 7.60 8.32
C THR A 2 -0.21 6.89 8.56
N ARG A 3 -1.05 6.82 7.53
CA ARG A 3 -2.36 6.16 7.58
C ARG A 3 -2.60 5.40 6.28
N ILE A 4 -3.08 4.17 6.38
CA ILE A 4 -3.59 3.41 5.25
C ILE A 4 -5.11 3.38 5.37
N ARG A 5 -5.80 3.79 4.31
CA ARG A 5 -7.26 3.76 4.22
C ARG A 5 -7.66 2.81 3.12
N ILE A 6 -8.71 2.07 3.40
CA ILE A 6 -9.35 1.17 2.44
C ILE A 6 -10.79 1.70 2.28
N GLY A 7 -11.19 2.05 1.07
CA GLY A 7 -12.58 2.24 0.70
C GLY A 7 -13.21 0.87 0.48
N GLN A 8 -14.45 0.65 0.93
CA GLN A 8 -15.10 -0.67 0.89
C GLN A 8 -16.51 -0.56 0.28
N ARG A 9 -16.60 -0.25 -1.00
CA ARG A 9 -17.81 -0.28 -1.82
C ARG A 9 -18.45 -1.68 -1.87
N TRP A 10 -17.66 -2.77 -1.85
CA TRP A 10 -18.20 -4.15 -1.87
C TRP A 10 -19.11 -4.47 -0.68
N LYS A 11 -18.98 -3.77 0.46
CA LYS A 11 -19.91 -3.92 1.60
C LYS A 11 -21.36 -3.59 1.27
N ARG A 12 -21.62 -2.89 0.17
CA ARG A 12 -22.98 -2.57 -0.31
C ARG A 12 -23.51 -3.59 -1.32
N GLU A 13 -22.66 -4.51 -1.79
CA GLU A 13 -22.97 -5.49 -2.84
C GLU A 13 -22.52 -6.90 -2.38
N PRO A 14 -23.43 -7.72 -1.80
CA PRO A 14 -23.10 -8.96 -1.08
C PRO A 14 -22.40 -10.07 -1.86
N SER A 15 -22.32 -9.96 -3.19
CA SER A 15 -21.76 -10.97 -4.10
C SER A 15 -20.59 -10.47 -4.95
N ALA A 16 -20.12 -9.24 -4.71
CA ALA A 16 -18.96 -8.70 -5.42
C ALA A 16 -17.67 -9.20 -4.77
N SER A 17 -16.68 -9.55 -5.59
CA SER A 17 -15.29 -9.68 -5.10
C SER A 17 -14.89 -8.38 -4.40
N PRO A 18 -14.01 -8.41 -3.37
CA PRO A 18 -13.57 -7.22 -2.64
C PRO A 18 -12.62 -6.37 -3.50
N LEU A 19 -13.16 -5.79 -4.57
CA LEU A 19 -12.54 -4.86 -5.50
C LEU A 19 -12.89 -3.46 -5.04
N ASP A 20 -11.87 -2.69 -4.67
CA ASP A 20 -12.12 -1.43 -4.01
C ASP A 20 -10.91 -0.48 -4.01
N SER A 21 -11.11 0.73 -3.49
CA SER A 21 -10.02 1.71 -3.43
C SER A 21 -9.11 1.50 -2.23
N ILE A 22 -7.80 1.64 -2.45
CA ILE A 22 -6.79 1.73 -1.40
C ILE A 22 -6.13 3.11 -1.46
N ALA A 23 -5.92 3.72 -0.30
CA ALA A 23 -5.19 4.97 -0.17
C ALA A 23 -4.10 4.82 0.90
N LEU A 24 -2.91 5.32 0.59
CA LEU A 24 -1.79 5.44 1.52
C LEU A 24 -1.58 6.92 1.77
N GLU A 25 -2.04 7.42 2.91
CA GLU A 25 -1.94 8.81 3.31
C GLU A 25 -0.72 9.04 4.20
N LEU A 26 0.18 9.92 3.78
CA LEU A 26 1.28 10.44 4.59
C LEU A 26 1.08 11.92 4.81
N ASP A 27 0.96 12.35 6.07
CA ASP A 27 0.77 13.76 6.43
C ASP A 27 -0.38 14.44 5.66
N GLY A 28 -1.46 13.68 5.43
CA GLY A 28 -2.65 14.14 4.71
C GLY A 28 -2.58 14.03 3.18
N VAL A 29 -1.47 13.53 2.62
CA VAL A 29 -1.29 13.37 1.17
C VAL A 29 -1.47 11.90 0.78
N ASN A 30 -2.46 11.61 -0.07
CA ASN A 30 -2.64 10.28 -0.65
C ASN A 30 -1.56 10.01 -1.71
N LEU A 31 -0.76 8.96 -1.51
CA LEU A 31 0.29 8.52 -2.41
C LEU A 31 -0.23 7.67 -3.58
N LEU A 32 -1.35 6.99 -3.39
CA LEU A 32 -1.92 6.04 -4.34
C LEU A 32 -3.12 6.66 -5.07
N SER A 33 -3.00 7.95 -5.44
CA SER A 33 -4.05 8.63 -6.21
C SER A 33 -4.26 7.90 -7.54
N GLY A 34 -5.43 7.29 -7.72
CA GLY A 34 -5.76 6.49 -8.90
C GLY A 34 -5.87 4.98 -8.66
N ALA A 35 -5.48 4.48 -7.48
CA ALA A 35 -5.68 3.08 -7.08
C ALA A 35 -7.15 2.83 -6.67
N VAL A 36 -8.00 2.61 -7.67
CA VAL A 36 -9.43 2.36 -7.52
C VAL A 36 -9.75 0.98 -8.08
N GLU A 37 -10.65 0.26 -7.41
CA GLU A 37 -11.12 -1.09 -7.80
C GLU A 37 -10.03 -2.17 -7.77
N GLU A 38 -9.04 -2.05 -6.88
CA GLU A 38 -7.96 -3.02 -6.72
C GLU A 38 -8.42 -4.28 -5.95
N PRO A 39 -7.82 -5.46 -6.22
CA PRO A 39 -8.10 -6.69 -5.50
C PRO A 39 -7.52 -6.63 -4.09
N LEU A 40 -8.27 -6.09 -3.14
CA LEU A 40 -7.79 -5.88 -1.76
C LEU A 40 -7.34 -7.17 -1.08
N ALA A 41 -7.95 -8.31 -1.43
CA ALA A 41 -7.56 -9.63 -0.94
C ALA A 41 -6.15 -10.06 -1.38
N GLU A 42 -5.60 -9.47 -2.43
CA GLU A 42 -4.23 -9.70 -2.90
C GLU A 42 -3.30 -8.58 -2.41
N VAL A 43 -3.74 -7.33 -2.56
CA VAL A 43 -2.94 -6.13 -2.24
C VAL A 43 -2.62 -6.03 -0.75
N ILE A 44 -3.62 -6.27 0.13
CA ILE A 44 -3.42 -6.10 1.58
C ILE A 44 -2.45 -7.14 2.15
N PRO A 45 -2.58 -8.45 1.86
CA PRO A 45 -1.59 -9.44 2.29
C PRO A 45 -0.19 -9.16 1.74
N ALA A 46 -0.08 -8.80 0.45
CA ALA A 46 1.21 -8.48 -0.17
C ALA A 46 1.89 -7.28 0.53
N LEU A 47 1.12 -6.25 0.87
CA LEU A 47 1.62 -5.09 1.61
C LEU A 47 2.06 -5.44 3.03
N VAL A 48 1.28 -6.27 3.73
CA VAL A 48 1.63 -6.75 5.07
C VAL A 48 2.93 -7.56 5.03
N GLU A 49 3.06 -8.51 4.08
CA GLU A 49 4.27 -9.31 3.92
C GLU A 49 5.49 -8.43 3.58
N ALA A 50 5.34 -7.52 2.62
CA ALA A 50 6.40 -6.62 2.19
C ALA A 50 6.94 -5.78 3.36
N VAL A 51 6.04 -5.12 4.11
CA VAL A 51 6.43 -4.27 5.24
C VAL A 51 7.01 -5.10 6.39
N ALA A 52 6.44 -6.28 6.69
CA ALA A 52 6.98 -7.16 7.71
C ALA A 52 8.40 -7.63 7.38
N ALA A 53 8.66 -8.03 6.13
CA ALA A 53 9.97 -8.47 5.67
C ALA A 53 11.03 -7.35 5.75
N LEU A 54 10.64 -6.10 5.47
CA LEU A 54 11.50 -4.93 5.64
C LEU A 54 11.76 -4.60 7.11
N HIS A 55 10.72 -4.66 7.95
CA HIS A 55 10.79 -4.34 9.37
C HIS A 55 11.76 -5.28 10.10
N VAL A 56 11.66 -6.59 9.90
CA VAL A 56 12.57 -7.58 10.51
C VAL A 56 13.94 -7.64 9.83
N GLY A 57 14.16 -6.86 8.77
CA GLY A 57 15.42 -6.80 8.03
C GLY A 57 15.70 -8.02 7.13
N ALA A 58 14.72 -8.90 6.91
CA ALA A 58 14.84 -10.05 6.01
C ALA A 58 15.00 -9.63 4.54
N ARG A 59 14.47 -8.47 4.16
CA ARG A 59 14.67 -7.83 2.85
C ARG A 59 15.11 -6.37 3.05
N ARG A 60 15.82 -5.82 2.06
CA ARG A 60 16.15 -4.38 1.99
C ARG A 60 15.24 -3.60 1.04
N MET A 61 14.51 -4.31 0.19
CA MET A 61 13.60 -3.75 -0.81
C MET A 61 12.42 -4.69 -0.99
N ALA A 62 11.25 -4.12 -1.25
CA ALA A 62 10.02 -4.84 -1.57
C ALA A 62 9.17 -4.01 -2.55
N GLN A 63 8.25 -4.67 -3.23
CA GLN A 63 7.29 -4.04 -4.13
C GLN A 63 5.90 -4.63 -3.91
N VAL A 64 4.86 -3.82 -4.11
CA VAL A 64 3.47 -4.23 -4.07
C VAL A 64 2.79 -3.68 -5.32
N SER A 65 2.28 -4.58 -6.15
CA SER A 65 1.58 -4.25 -7.38
C SER A 65 0.14 -3.83 -7.09
N LEU A 66 -0.28 -2.75 -7.75
CA LEU A 66 -1.66 -2.29 -7.86
C LEU A 66 -2.01 -2.43 -9.34
N THR A 67 -2.46 -3.63 -9.71
CA THR A 67 -2.45 -4.10 -11.09
C THR A 67 -3.44 -3.34 -11.96
N ASP A 68 -4.60 -2.99 -11.40
CA ASP A 68 -5.69 -2.34 -12.14
C ASP A 68 -5.35 -0.87 -12.42
N ALA A 69 -4.69 -0.20 -11.48
CA ALA A 69 -4.18 1.15 -11.68
C ALA A 69 -2.83 1.22 -12.42
N HIS A 70 -2.23 0.06 -12.75
CA HIS A 70 -0.89 -0.04 -13.32
C HIS A 70 0.18 0.69 -12.49
N LEU A 71 0.07 0.60 -11.16
CA LEU A 71 0.99 1.22 -10.22
C LEU A 71 1.81 0.16 -9.48
N GLU A 72 3.04 0.52 -9.13
CA GLU A 72 3.90 -0.24 -8.23
C GLU A 72 4.23 0.64 -7.02
N LEU A 73 3.87 0.17 -5.83
CA LEU A 73 4.38 0.73 -4.59
C LEU A 73 5.72 0.07 -4.26
N VAL A 74 6.80 0.84 -4.40
CA VAL A 74 8.16 0.40 -4.13
C VAL A 74 8.58 0.87 -2.74
N LEU A 75 9.09 -0.06 -1.93
CA LEU A 75 9.54 0.17 -0.57
C LEU A 75 11.02 -0.18 -0.45
N ARG A 76 11.84 0.75 0.05
CA ARG A 76 13.29 0.55 0.24
C ARG A 76 13.72 0.95 1.63
N ARG A 77 14.37 0.06 2.37
CA ARG A 77 14.89 0.36 3.71
C ARG A 77 16.14 1.23 3.63
N VAL A 78 16.17 2.32 4.39
CA VAL A 78 17.26 3.30 4.46
C VAL A 78 17.51 3.68 5.92
N GLY A 79 18.43 2.96 6.57
CA GLY A 79 18.69 3.15 8.00
C GLY A 79 17.43 2.81 8.83
N PRO A 80 16.92 3.73 9.66
CA PRO A 80 15.69 3.53 10.43
C PRO A 80 14.41 3.75 9.60
N ASP A 81 14.52 4.32 8.41
CA ASP A 81 13.38 4.70 7.57
C ASP A 81 13.12 3.70 6.45
N ILE A 82 11.92 3.78 5.87
CA ILE A 82 11.58 3.20 4.57
C ILE A 82 11.28 4.34 3.60
N GLU A 83 11.98 4.36 2.48
CA GLU A 83 11.62 5.17 1.33
C GLU A 83 10.51 4.50 0.53
N LEU A 84 9.43 5.25 0.31
CA LEU A 84 8.28 4.86 -0.47
C LEU A 84 8.27 5.61 -1.79
N SER A 85 8.12 4.88 -2.88
CA SER A 85 7.98 5.42 -4.23
C SER A 85 6.79 4.78 -4.92
N VAL A 86 6.09 5.55 -5.75
CA VAL A 86 5.00 5.05 -6.58
C VAL A 86 5.41 5.22 -8.04
N ALA A 87 5.60 4.10 -8.72
CA ALA A 87 5.86 4.07 -10.14
C ALA A 87 4.57 3.77 -10.90
N SER A 88 4.26 4.54 -11.93
CA SER A 88 3.29 4.13 -12.94
C SER A 88 4.01 3.36 -14.03
N LEU A 89 3.48 2.17 -14.34
CA LEU A 89 3.95 1.32 -15.43
C LEU A 89 3.13 1.52 -16.72
N ALA A 90 2.20 2.47 -16.72
CA ALA A 90 1.59 2.97 -17.95
C ALA A 90 2.67 3.51 -18.89
N ARG A 91 2.36 3.67 -20.18
CA ARG A 91 3.34 4.19 -21.16
C ARG A 91 3.16 5.71 -21.34
N PRO A 92 4.21 6.54 -21.11
CA PRO A 92 5.56 6.18 -20.68
C PRO A 92 5.65 5.88 -19.17
N ALA A 93 6.51 4.92 -18.81
CA ALA A 93 6.72 4.56 -17.41
C ALA A 93 7.40 5.70 -16.65
N GLN A 94 6.90 6.02 -15.46
CA GLN A 94 7.37 7.18 -14.71
C GLN A 94 7.17 7.00 -13.20
N LEU A 95 8.04 7.65 -12.42
CA LEU A 95 7.78 7.86 -11.00
C LEU A 95 6.75 8.98 -10.86
N LEU A 96 5.67 8.73 -10.12
CA LEU A 96 4.62 9.72 -9.92
C LEU A 96 5.07 10.88 -9.03
N ARG A 97 6.07 10.65 -8.18
CA ARG A 97 6.65 11.64 -7.28
C ARG A 97 8.02 11.21 -6.76
N PRO A 98 8.82 12.15 -6.21
CA PRO A 98 10.04 11.80 -5.50
C PRO A 98 9.78 10.84 -4.33
N PRO A 99 10.76 9.99 -3.96
CA PRO A 99 10.63 9.08 -2.82
C PRO A 99 10.34 9.82 -1.53
N ILE A 100 9.44 9.26 -0.71
CA ILE A 100 9.08 9.82 0.60
C ILE A 100 9.61 8.89 1.68
N LYS A 101 10.33 9.46 2.66
CA LYS A 101 10.78 8.70 3.82
C LYS A 101 9.68 8.62 4.86
N VAL A 102 9.51 7.42 5.40
CA VAL A 102 8.58 7.13 6.48
C VAL A 102 9.32 6.32 7.54
N ASP A 103 9.06 6.62 8.80
CA ASP A 103 9.59 5.84 9.91
C ASP A 103 9.11 4.38 9.80
N THR A 104 10.03 3.43 9.98
CA THR A 104 9.74 2.00 9.80
C THR A 104 8.68 1.51 10.79
N GLU A 105 8.71 1.98 12.04
CA GLU A 105 7.74 1.57 13.07
C GLU A 105 6.35 2.13 12.78
N GLU A 106 6.28 3.40 12.35
CA GLU A 106 5.03 4.05 11.99
C GLU A 106 4.34 3.34 10.81
N LEU A 107 5.11 3.03 9.75
CA LEU A 107 4.60 2.28 8.60
C LEU A 107 4.15 0.87 8.99
N THR A 108 4.94 0.17 9.80
CA THR A 108 4.62 -1.18 10.28
C THR A 108 3.31 -1.20 11.07
N LYS A 109 3.14 -0.24 11.97
CA LYS A 109 1.91 -0.09 12.76
C LYS A 109 0.70 0.19 11.87
N ALA A 110 0.81 1.12 10.92
CA ALA A 110 -0.27 1.47 10.01
C ALA A 110 -0.68 0.28 9.12
N THR A 111 0.30 -0.44 8.56
CA THR A 111 0.08 -1.64 7.74
C THR A 111 -0.59 -2.75 8.54
N ARG A 112 -0.13 -3.03 9.76
CA ARG A 112 -0.75 -4.01 10.65
C ARG A 112 -2.20 -3.67 10.97
N GLN A 113 -2.48 -2.41 11.32
CA GLN A 113 -3.84 -1.95 11.61
C GLN A 113 -4.77 -2.08 10.38
N SER A 114 -4.25 -1.76 9.20
CA SER A 114 -4.98 -1.93 7.94
C SER A 114 -5.32 -3.39 7.67
N GLY A 115 -4.35 -4.30 7.80
CA GLY A 115 -4.56 -5.73 7.63
C GLY A 115 -5.55 -6.31 8.64
N GLN A 116 -5.46 -5.92 9.91
CA GLN A 116 -6.41 -6.33 10.95
C GLN A 116 -7.83 -5.86 10.65
N ARG A 117 -7.98 -4.60 10.21
CA ARG A 117 -9.29 -4.06 9.82
C ARG A 117 -9.88 -4.79 8.62
N PHE A 118 -9.07 -5.07 7.61
CA PHE A 118 -9.50 -5.85 6.45
C PHE A 118 -10.04 -7.23 6.87
N LEU A 119 -9.34 -7.94 7.75
CA LEU A 119 -9.79 -9.25 8.27
C LEU A 119 -11.05 -9.20 9.13
N GLN A 120 -11.34 -8.06 9.78
CA GLN A 120 -12.61 -7.89 10.52
C GLN A 120 -13.78 -7.62 9.57
N ASP A 121 -13.49 -7.17 8.37
CA ASP A 121 -14.48 -6.72 7.41
C ASP A 121 -14.90 -7.84 6.44
N VAL A 122 -13.98 -8.77 6.12
CA VAL A 122 -14.20 -9.99 5.30
C VAL A 122 -14.89 -11.08 6.11
#